data_AF-A0A843V7Q3-F1
#
_entry.id   AF-A0A843V7Q3-F1
#
_cell.length_a   1.000
_cell.length_b   1.000
_cell.length_c   1.000
_cell.angle_alpha   90.00
_cell.angle_beta   90.00
_cell.angle_gamma   90.00
#
_symmetry.space_group_name_H-M   'P 1'
#
loop_
_entity.id
_entity.type
_entity.pdbx_description
1 polymer ?
#
loop_
_entity_poly.entity_id
_entity_poly.type
_entity_poly.pdbx_seq_one_letter_code
_entity_poly.pdbx_strand_id
1 'polypeptide(L)'
;MKYRHQLGQLINSKQFLQHVNTLRPESKDVALQIQDLISNARFWERIFYYLKVIELVVLVLRMVDGDDKNDMGYLYEAMDRAKEHLRERNPKAYRKWWAIIDKRWEMTLHHDLHVAGYFFNPKFQYKDNVHNDGEVMRGTMNVITRLARTMNKRLYAMAGVERYRMKLGIYGAYDMRSAVQRLTPGYFT
;
A
#
# COMPACT_ATOMS: atom_id res chain seq x y z
N MET A 1 14.03 17.06 -3.82
CA MET A 1 15.21 16.17 -3.63
C MET A 1 16.35 16.94 -3.01
N LYS A 2 16.58 16.74 -1.70
CA LYS A 2 17.58 17.49 -0.93
C LYS A 2 19.01 17.38 -1.51
N TYR A 3 19.38 16.20 -2.00
CA TYR A 3 20.75 15.90 -2.41
C TYR A 3 21.06 16.12 -3.89
N ARG A 4 20.06 16.28 -4.77
CA ARG A 4 20.29 16.47 -6.22
C ARG A 4 21.18 17.68 -6.49
N HIS A 5 20.86 18.80 -5.84
CA HIS A 5 21.60 20.04 -6.02
C HIS A 5 23.03 19.94 -5.48
N GLN A 6 23.18 19.40 -4.26
CA GLN A 6 24.49 19.23 -3.62
C GLN A 6 25.40 18.27 -4.41
N LEU A 7 24.86 17.15 -4.90
CA LEU A 7 25.60 16.22 -5.76
C LEU A 7 25.98 16.89 -7.08
N GLY A 8 25.06 17.62 -7.71
CA GLY A 8 25.33 18.41 -8.91
C GLY A 8 26.45 19.44 -8.71
N GLN A 9 26.51 20.10 -7.55
CA GLN A 9 27.62 21.01 -7.21
C GLN A 9 28.94 20.27 -7.02
N LEU A 10 28.91 19.12 -6.35
CA LEU A 10 30.09 18.30 -6.09
C LEU A 10 30.73 17.81 -7.40
N ILE A 11 29.94 17.19 -8.29
CA ILE A 11 30.43 16.60 -9.55
C ILE A 11 30.84 17.64 -10.61
N ASN A 12 30.44 18.89 -10.44
CA ASN A 12 30.81 20.01 -11.31
C ASN A 12 31.83 20.95 -10.64
N SER A 13 32.33 20.60 -9.45
CA SER A 13 33.33 21.39 -8.74
C SER A 13 34.68 21.36 -9.47
N LYS A 14 35.45 22.45 -9.33
CA LYS A 14 36.80 22.52 -9.90
C LYS A 14 37.70 21.42 -9.36
N GLN A 15 37.62 21.10 -8.06
CA GLN A 15 38.43 20.05 -7.45
C GLN A 15 38.10 18.67 -8.05
N PHE A 16 36.82 18.35 -8.24
CA PHE A 16 36.40 17.08 -8.83
C PHE A 16 36.90 16.95 -10.27
N LEU A 17 36.68 17.97 -11.11
CA LEU A 17 37.11 17.95 -12.51
C LEU A 17 38.64 17.84 -12.65
N GLN A 18 39.40 18.53 -11.79
CA GLN A 18 40.86 18.41 -11.75
C GLN A 18 41.29 17.00 -11.38
N HIS A 19 40.69 16.40 -10.34
CA HIS A 19 41.00 15.04 -9.94
C HIS A 19 40.67 14.01 -11.03
N VAL A 20 39.51 14.14 -11.70
CA VAL A 20 39.09 13.26 -12.80
C VAL A 20 40.12 13.24 -13.93
N ASN A 21 40.81 14.36 -14.20
CA ASN A 21 41.86 14.41 -15.21
C ASN A 21 43.16 13.70 -14.82
N THR A 22 43.36 13.42 -13.53
CA THR A 22 44.52 12.65 -13.03
C THR A 22 44.27 11.14 -13.01
N LEU A 23 43.02 10.71 -13.23
CA LEU A 23 42.63 9.30 -13.17
C LEU A 23 43.13 8.51 -14.39
N ARG A 24 43.32 7.20 -14.20
CA ARG A 24 43.53 6.26 -15.29
C ARG A 24 42.32 6.26 -16.24
N PRO A 25 42.48 5.91 -17.53
CA PRO A 25 41.41 5.99 -18.52
C PRO A 25 40.10 5.31 -18.09
N GLU A 26 40.17 4.09 -17.55
CA GLU A 26 38.99 3.33 -17.09
C GLU A 26 38.24 4.04 -15.95
N SER A 27 38.97 4.55 -14.96
CA SER A 27 38.37 5.27 -13.83
C SER A 27 37.82 6.65 -14.23
N LYS A 28 38.47 7.29 -15.22
CA LYS A 28 37.99 8.54 -15.80
C LYS A 28 36.67 8.33 -16.54
N ASP A 29 36.53 7.25 -17.30
CA ASP A 29 35.28 6.91 -17.99
C ASP A 29 34.13 6.73 -16.99
N VAL A 30 34.35 5.96 -15.92
CA VAL A 30 33.35 5.78 -14.84
C VAL A 30 32.96 7.12 -14.21
N ALA A 31 33.91 8.01 -13.95
CA ALA A 31 33.62 9.32 -13.38
C ALA A 31 32.74 10.19 -14.30
N LEU A 32 32.98 10.14 -15.61
CA LEU A 32 32.16 10.83 -16.61
C LEU A 32 30.76 10.23 -16.71
N GLN A 33 30.61 8.90 -16.65
CA GLN A 33 29.30 8.25 -16.60
C GLN A 33 28.50 8.66 -15.37
N ILE A 34 29.14 8.73 -14.20
CA ILE A 34 28.50 9.23 -12.97
C ILE A 34 28.07 10.68 -13.13
N GLN A 35 28.91 11.50 -13.76
CA GLN A 35 28.61 12.91 -14.02
C GLN A 35 27.38 13.06 -14.93
N ASP A 36 27.30 12.28 -16.01
CA ASP A 36 26.16 12.25 -16.91
C ASP A 36 24.88 11.81 -16.18
N LEU A 37 24.96 10.71 -15.42
CA LEU A 37 23.84 10.17 -14.65
C LEU A 37 23.27 11.19 -13.65
N ILE A 38 24.14 11.86 -12.88
CA ILE A 38 23.76 12.88 -11.89
C ILE A 38 23.24 14.15 -12.57
N SER A 39 23.69 14.46 -13.78
CA SER A 39 23.19 15.61 -14.54
C SER A 39 21.86 15.31 -15.24
N ASN A 40 21.55 14.03 -15.47
CA ASN A 40 20.37 13.57 -16.19
C ASN A 40 19.06 13.84 -15.41
N ALA A 41 18.20 14.69 -15.95
CA ALA A 41 16.92 15.03 -15.33
C ALA A 41 15.98 13.81 -15.21
N ARG A 42 15.92 12.94 -16.24
CA ARG A 42 15.06 11.74 -16.25
C ARG A 42 15.48 10.72 -15.20
N PHE A 43 16.78 10.63 -14.90
CA PHE A 43 17.26 9.80 -13.80
C PHE A 43 16.64 10.24 -12.47
N TRP A 44 16.67 11.54 -12.18
CA TRP A 44 16.07 12.07 -10.96
C TRP A 44 14.54 11.95 -10.93
N GLU A 45 13.85 12.16 -12.04
CA GLU A 45 12.41 11.92 -12.11
C GLU A 45 12.06 10.47 -11.73
N ARG A 46 12.84 9.49 -12.22
CA ARG A 46 12.67 8.07 -11.85
C ARG A 46 12.96 7.83 -10.37
N ILE A 47 14.05 8.37 -9.83
CA ILE A 47 14.38 8.23 -8.40
C ILE A 47 13.29 8.84 -7.53
N PHE A 48 12.78 10.02 -7.88
CA PHE A 48 11.68 10.66 -7.13
C PHE A 48 10.45 9.78 -7.12
N TYR A 49 10.11 9.22 -8.29
CA TYR A 49 9.00 8.31 -8.42
C TYR A 49 9.20 7.05 -7.55
N TYR A 50 10.36 6.41 -7.58
CA TYR A 50 10.66 5.24 -6.73
C TYR A 50 10.57 5.55 -5.24
N LEU A 51 11.11 6.70 -4.81
CA LEU A 51 11.00 7.14 -3.41
C LEU A 51 9.55 7.31 -2.99
N LYS A 52 8.69 7.84 -3.86
CA LYS A 52 7.26 7.97 -3.59
C LYS A 52 6.56 6.62 -3.48
N VAL A 53 6.93 5.63 -4.29
CA VAL A 53 6.41 4.26 -4.14
C VAL A 53 6.84 3.64 -2.81
N ILE A 54 8.11 3.76 -2.47
CA ILE A 54 8.66 3.21 -1.22
C ILE A 54 8.03 3.88 0.00
N GLU A 55 7.86 5.21 -0.04
CA GLU A 55 7.20 5.97 1.02
C GLU A 55 5.80 5.45 1.32
N LEU A 56 4.99 5.16 0.29
CA LEU A 56 3.65 4.58 0.47
C LEU A 56 3.72 3.23 1.17
N VAL A 57 4.62 2.34 0.77
CA VAL A 57 4.80 1.02 1.41
C VAL A 57 5.26 1.17 2.86
N VAL A 58 6.21 2.07 3.13
CA VAL A 58 6.69 2.34 4.50
C VAL A 58 5.59 2.91 5.38
N LEU A 59 4.71 3.77 4.85
CA LEU A 59 3.54 4.25 5.60
C LEU A 59 2.60 3.11 5.96
N VAL A 60 2.35 2.17 5.03
CA VAL A 60 1.55 0.96 5.32
C VAL A 60 2.19 0.12 6.42
N LEU A 61 3.50 -0.12 6.36
CA LEU A 61 4.23 -0.88 7.38
C LEU A 61 4.22 -0.19 8.74
N ARG A 62 4.46 1.12 8.78
CA ARG A 62 4.42 1.90 10.03
C ARG A 62 3.08 1.87 10.72
N MET A 63 1.99 1.77 9.97
CA MET A 63 0.69 1.54 10.59
C MET A 63 0.71 0.20 11.32
N VAL A 64 1.08 -0.90 10.66
CA VAL A 64 1.15 -2.24 11.28
C VAL A 64 2.02 -2.25 12.54
N ASP A 65 3.16 -1.59 12.49
CA ASP A 65 4.14 -1.58 13.59
C ASP A 65 3.76 -0.61 14.73
N GLY A 66 2.74 0.24 14.56
CA GLY A 66 2.26 1.14 15.60
C GLY A 66 1.44 0.40 16.66
N ASP A 67 1.76 0.59 17.94
CA ASP A 67 1.01 0.03 19.09
C ASP A 67 -0.45 0.52 19.19
N ASP A 68 -0.83 1.53 18.40
CA ASP A 68 -2.17 2.10 18.35
C ASP A 68 -3.12 1.21 17.54
N LYS A 69 -3.75 0.24 18.22
CA LYS A 69 -5.00 -0.45 17.84
C LYS A 69 -5.24 -0.55 16.32
N ASN A 70 -4.36 -1.24 15.62
CA ASN A 70 -4.63 -1.57 14.22
C ASN A 70 -5.58 -2.75 14.18
N ASP A 71 -6.87 -2.45 14.08
CA ASP A 71 -7.85 -3.46 13.71
C ASP A 71 -7.44 -4.07 12.37
N MET A 72 -7.42 -5.40 12.30
CA MET A 72 -6.94 -6.20 11.16
C MET A 72 -7.44 -5.76 9.78
N GLY A 73 -8.60 -5.09 9.72
CA GLY A 73 -9.15 -4.53 8.48
C GLY A 73 -8.52 -3.24 7.98
N TYR A 74 -7.90 -2.44 8.85
CA TYR A 74 -7.27 -1.17 8.44
C TYR A 74 -5.99 -1.41 7.64
N LEU A 75 -5.25 -2.48 7.94
CA LEU A 75 -4.07 -2.85 7.18
C LEU A 75 -4.41 -3.16 5.72
N TYR A 76 -5.47 -3.95 5.48
CA TYR A 76 -5.90 -4.26 4.12
C TYR A 76 -6.35 -3.00 3.37
N GLU A 77 -7.19 -2.15 3.99
CA GLU A 77 -7.60 -0.85 3.41
C GLU A 77 -6.40 0.05 3.09
N ALA A 78 -5.41 0.12 3.98
CA ALA A 78 -4.20 0.90 3.79
C ALA A 78 -3.39 0.42 2.57
N MET A 79 -3.24 -0.90 2.43
CA MET A 79 -2.56 -1.49 1.27
C MET A 79 -3.33 -1.20 -0.03
N ASP A 80 -4.66 -1.35 -0.01
CA ASP A 80 -5.50 -1.07 -1.17
C ASP A 80 -5.42 0.41 -1.60
N ARG A 81 -5.52 1.35 -0.65
CA ARG A 81 -5.32 2.80 -0.90
C ARG A 81 -3.94 3.11 -1.46
N ALA A 82 -2.89 2.47 -0.96
CA ALA A 82 -1.54 2.66 -1.47
C ALA A 82 -1.43 2.20 -2.94
N LYS A 83 -2.04 1.07 -3.28
CA LYS A 83 -2.10 0.55 -4.66
C LYS A 83 -2.90 1.49 -5.57
N GLU A 84 -4.06 1.96 -5.14
CA GLU A 84 -4.89 2.88 -5.92
C GLU A 84 -4.19 4.24 -6.14
N HIS A 85 -3.52 4.80 -5.13
CA HIS A 85 -2.73 6.02 -5.29
C HIS A 85 -1.60 5.86 -6.33
N LEU A 86 -0.94 4.69 -6.38
CA LEU A 86 0.05 4.39 -7.42
C LEU A 86 -0.57 4.33 -8.81
N ARG A 87 -1.78 3.76 -8.92
CA ARG A 87 -2.53 3.68 -10.17
C ARG A 87 -2.87 5.05 -10.71
N GLU A 88 -3.41 5.93 -9.87
CA GLU A 88 -3.76 7.31 -10.24
C GLU A 88 -2.54 8.11 -10.69
N ARG A 89 -1.42 7.95 -9.99
CA ARG A 89 -0.19 8.68 -10.27
C ARG A 89 0.54 8.21 -11.52
N ASN A 90 0.48 6.92 -11.82
CA ASN A 90 1.11 6.37 -13.03
C ASN A 90 0.24 5.30 -13.71
N PRO A 91 -0.86 5.70 -14.38
CA PRO A 91 -1.83 4.78 -14.98
C PRO A 91 -1.21 3.86 -16.05
N LYS A 92 -0.09 4.25 -16.64
CA LYS A 92 0.59 3.47 -17.70
C LYS A 92 1.52 2.39 -17.15
N ALA A 93 2.01 2.51 -15.92
CA ALA A 93 3.04 1.61 -15.38
C ALA A 93 2.73 1.00 -14.00
N TYR A 94 1.59 1.34 -13.39
CA TYR A 94 1.25 0.89 -12.03
C TYR A 94 1.23 -0.65 -11.88
N ARG A 95 0.83 -1.39 -12.92
CA ARG A 95 0.72 -2.87 -12.86
C ARG A 95 2.03 -3.55 -12.46
N LYS A 96 3.18 -3.02 -12.91
CA LYS A 96 4.50 -3.56 -12.52
C LYS A 96 4.75 -3.38 -11.03
N TRP A 97 4.32 -2.24 -10.47
CA TRP A 97 4.45 -1.95 -9.04
C TRP A 97 3.48 -2.77 -8.20
N TRP A 98 2.23 -2.90 -8.66
CA TRP A 98 1.25 -3.78 -8.02
C TRP A 98 1.79 -5.19 -7.94
N ALA A 99 2.33 -5.77 -9.02
CA ALA A 99 2.90 -7.11 -8.98
C ALA A 99 4.04 -7.27 -7.95
N ILE A 100 4.89 -6.25 -7.78
CA ILE A 100 5.96 -6.27 -6.77
C ILE A 100 5.38 -6.18 -5.35
N ILE A 101 4.40 -5.30 -5.15
CA ILE A 101 3.72 -5.09 -3.87
C ILE A 101 2.94 -6.34 -3.49
N ASP A 102 2.13 -6.89 -4.40
CA ASP A 102 1.31 -8.08 -4.22
C ASP A 102 2.18 -9.27 -3.86
N LYS A 103 3.28 -9.51 -4.59
CA LYS A 103 4.22 -10.57 -4.24
C LYS A 103 4.79 -10.41 -2.82
N ARG A 104 5.12 -9.18 -2.40
CA ARG A 104 5.64 -8.93 -1.05
C ARG A 104 4.54 -9.09 0.00
N TRP A 105 3.36 -8.56 -0.27
CA TRP A 105 2.16 -8.64 0.56
C TRP A 105 1.78 -10.10 0.83
N GLU A 106 1.63 -10.91 -0.22
CA GLU A 106 1.33 -12.35 -0.15
C GLU A 106 2.33 -13.16 0.68
N MET A 107 3.62 -12.81 0.62
CA MET A 107 4.66 -13.51 1.36
C MET A 107 4.79 -13.10 2.84
N THR A 108 4.19 -11.98 3.24
CA THR A 108 4.48 -11.39 4.57
C THR A 108 3.23 -11.10 5.38
N LEU A 109 2.37 -10.20 4.90
CA LEU A 109 1.31 -9.59 5.68
C LEU A 109 -0.09 -9.97 5.17
N HIS A 110 -0.22 -10.57 3.99
CA HIS A 110 -1.52 -11.05 3.52
C HIS A 110 -1.96 -12.23 4.38
N HIS A 111 -3.14 -12.08 4.98
CA HIS A 111 -3.81 -13.17 5.66
C HIS A 111 -5.31 -13.02 5.50
N ASP A 112 -6.02 -14.15 5.30
CA ASP A 112 -7.48 -14.17 5.17
C ASP A 112 -8.18 -13.47 6.34
N LEU A 113 -7.55 -13.42 7.52
CA LEU A 113 -8.06 -12.71 8.69
C LEU A 113 -8.02 -11.18 8.56
N HIS A 114 -6.99 -10.62 7.92
CA HIS A 114 -6.94 -9.20 7.58
C HIS A 114 -8.03 -8.85 6.56
N VAL A 115 -8.21 -9.72 5.57
CA VAL A 115 -9.26 -9.61 4.55
C VAL A 115 -10.66 -9.64 5.19
N ALA A 116 -10.92 -10.61 6.07
CA ALA A 116 -12.18 -10.71 6.78
C ALA A 116 -12.40 -9.51 7.72
N GLY A 117 -11.35 -9.05 8.40
CA GLY A 117 -11.39 -7.85 9.25
C GLY A 117 -11.77 -6.60 8.44
N TYR A 118 -11.27 -6.48 7.21
CA TYR A 118 -11.64 -5.41 6.29
C TYR A 118 -13.12 -5.51 5.88
N PHE A 119 -13.54 -6.69 5.44
CA PHE A 119 -14.92 -6.94 5.05
C PHE A 119 -15.92 -6.65 6.17
N PHE A 120 -15.66 -7.13 7.39
CA PHE A 120 -16.55 -6.93 8.53
C PHE A 120 -16.44 -5.56 9.19
N ASN A 121 -15.53 -4.70 8.73
CA ASN A 121 -15.47 -3.31 9.19
C ASN A 121 -16.56 -2.48 8.47
N PRO A 122 -17.61 -2.02 9.16
CA PRO A 122 -18.71 -1.33 8.48
C PRO A 122 -18.30 0.01 7.89
N LYS A 123 -17.22 0.63 8.40
CA LYS A 123 -16.65 1.87 7.86
C LYS A 123 -16.16 1.69 6.44
N PHE A 124 -15.69 0.49 6.08
CA PHE A 124 -15.20 0.19 4.73
C PHE A 124 -16.29 -0.46 3.89
N GLN A 125 -16.97 -1.46 4.46
CA GLN A 125 -18.02 -2.19 3.77
C GLN A 125 -19.14 -1.30 3.26
N TYR A 126 -19.48 -0.21 3.97
CA TYR A 126 -20.63 0.61 3.62
C TYR A 126 -20.29 1.90 2.86
N LYS A 127 -19.03 2.09 2.44
CA LYS A 127 -18.64 3.15 1.50
C LYS A 127 -19.27 2.94 0.12
N ASP A 128 -19.49 4.02 -0.61
CA ASP A 128 -19.98 3.97 -1.99
C ASP A 128 -18.99 3.20 -2.88
N ASN A 129 -19.51 2.35 -3.78
CA ASN A 129 -18.77 1.51 -4.74
C ASN A 129 -17.92 0.34 -4.18
N VAL A 130 -18.00 0.01 -2.89
CA VAL A 130 -17.20 -1.10 -2.31
C VAL A 130 -17.93 -2.43 -2.40
N HIS A 131 -18.35 -2.91 -3.57
CA HIS A 131 -18.98 -4.23 -3.64
C HIS A 131 -18.68 -4.99 -4.93
N ASN A 132 -17.86 -6.03 -4.79
CA ASN A 132 -17.61 -7.19 -5.67
C ASN A 132 -16.12 -7.49 -5.89
N ASP A 133 -15.29 -7.29 -4.86
CA ASP A 133 -13.95 -7.88 -4.87
C ASP A 133 -14.04 -9.38 -4.54
N GLY A 134 -13.75 -10.22 -5.53
CA GLY A 134 -13.72 -11.67 -5.40
C GLY A 134 -12.65 -12.17 -4.43
N GLU A 135 -11.54 -11.44 -4.29
CA GLU A 135 -10.50 -11.75 -3.32
C GLU A 135 -11.03 -11.58 -1.90
N VAL A 136 -11.68 -10.43 -1.64
CA VAL A 136 -12.23 -10.11 -0.32
C VAL A 136 -13.29 -11.12 0.11
N MET A 137 -14.20 -11.47 -0.80
CA MET A 137 -15.24 -12.46 -0.50
C MET A 137 -14.63 -13.85 -0.22
N ARG A 138 -13.67 -14.28 -1.04
CA ARG A 138 -12.98 -15.56 -0.87
C ARG A 138 -12.23 -15.63 0.45
N GLY A 139 -11.43 -14.61 0.78
CA GLY A 139 -10.68 -14.56 2.04
C GLY A 139 -11.61 -14.58 3.25
N THR A 140 -12.71 -13.81 3.20
CA THR A 140 -13.74 -13.82 4.25
C THR A 140 -14.34 -15.21 4.44
N MET A 141 -14.67 -15.89 3.34
CA MET A 141 -15.24 -17.24 3.37
C MET A 141 -14.27 -18.28 3.92
N ASN A 142 -12.98 -18.16 3.60
CA ASN A 142 -11.92 -19.01 4.15
C ASN A 142 -11.87 -18.90 5.69
N VAL A 143 -11.92 -17.68 6.24
CA VAL A 143 -11.96 -17.46 7.69
C VAL A 143 -13.18 -18.11 8.32
N ILE A 144 -14.37 -17.88 7.76
CA ILE A 144 -15.62 -18.47 8.28
C ILE A 144 -15.52 -19.99 8.28
N THR A 145 -15.02 -20.59 7.20
CA THR A 145 -14.91 -22.04 7.07
C THR A 145 -13.94 -22.63 8.10
N ARG A 146 -12.86 -21.92 8.41
CA ARG A 146 -11.88 -22.29 9.45
C ARG A 146 -12.43 -22.14 10.86
N LEU A 147 -13.14 -21.04 11.16
CA LEU A 147 -13.67 -20.75 12.50
C LEU A 147 -14.94 -21.54 12.84
N ALA A 148 -15.86 -21.69 11.88
CA ALA A 148 -17.09 -22.44 12.06
C ALA A 148 -16.84 -23.95 11.83
N ARG A 149 -16.68 -24.70 12.93
CA ARG A 149 -16.29 -26.12 12.91
C ARG A 149 -17.37 -27.08 12.40
N THR A 150 -18.63 -26.65 12.30
CA THR A 150 -19.76 -27.48 11.83
C THR A 150 -20.45 -26.90 10.61
N MET A 151 -21.05 -27.74 9.78
CA MET A 151 -21.77 -27.31 8.58
C MET A 151 -22.89 -26.31 8.92
N ASN A 152 -23.67 -26.58 9.97
CA ASN A 152 -24.76 -25.68 10.38
C ASN A 152 -24.26 -24.29 10.77
N LYS A 153 -23.13 -24.21 11.52
CA LYS A 153 -22.53 -22.92 11.89
C LYS A 153 -21.98 -22.18 10.66
N ARG A 154 -21.39 -22.91 9.69
CA ARG A 154 -20.92 -22.33 8.43
C ARG A 154 -22.08 -21.75 7.64
N LEU A 155 -23.12 -22.52 7.39
CA LEU A 155 -24.31 -22.07 6.64
C LEU A 155 -24.96 -20.84 7.29
N TYR A 156 -25.09 -20.85 8.62
CA TYR A 156 -25.61 -19.70 9.36
C TYR A 156 -24.73 -18.45 9.20
N ALA A 157 -23.42 -18.59 9.35
CA ALA A 157 -22.47 -17.48 9.18
C ALA A 157 -22.48 -16.94 7.74
N MET A 158 -22.51 -17.82 6.74
CA MET A 158 -22.58 -17.46 5.32
C MET A 158 -23.86 -16.68 4.99
N ALA A 159 -25.01 -17.11 5.51
CA ALA A 159 -26.25 -16.35 5.38
C ALA A 159 -26.17 -14.98 6.07
N GLY A 160 -25.48 -14.90 7.21
CA GLY A 160 -25.19 -13.66 7.92
C GLY A 160 -24.33 -12.68 7.10
N VAL A 161 -23.31 -13.18 6.39
CA VAL A 161 -22.44 -12.39 5.51
C VAL A 161 -23.24 -11.66 4.43
N GLU A 162 -24.16 -12.35 3.77
CA GLU A 162 -24.98 -11.75 2.73
C GLU A 162 -25.90 -10.67 3.28
N ARG A 163 -26.53 -10.93 4.43
CA ARG A 163 -27.37 -9.94 5.12
C ARG A 163 -26.57 -8.71 5.54
N TYR A 164 -25.37 -8.91 6.07
CA TYR A 164 -24.48 -7.83 6.47
C TYR A 164 -24.06 -6.98 5.27
N ARG A 165 -23.64 -7.62 4.16
CA ARG A 165 -23.27 -6.95 2.90
C ARG A 165 -24.42 -6.13 2.31
N MET A 166 -25.63 -6.70 2.32
CA MET A 166 -26.82 -6.05 1.79
C MET A 166 -27.47 -5.05 2.75
N LYS A 167 -26.88 -4.79 3.93
CA LYS A 167 -27.43 -3.90 4.97
C LYS A 167 -28.85 -4.29 5.39
N LEU A 168 -29.15 -5.60 5.45
CA LEU A 168 -30.49 -6.09 5.77
C LEU A 168 -30.73 -6.17 7.29
N GLY A 169 -31.95 -5.85 7.72
CA GLY A 169 -32.37 -5.92 9.12
C GLY A 169 -31.53 -5.01 10.03
N ILE A 170 -31.03 -5.55 11.14
CA ILE A 170 -30.25 -4.80 12.14
C ILE A 170 -28.97 -4.16 11.56
N TYR A 171 -28.43 -4.70 10.46
CA TYR A 171 -27.21 -4.19 9.82
C TYR A 171 -27.45 -2.88 9.04
N GLY A 172 -28.70 -2.62 8.64
CA GLY A 172 -29.09 -1.37 7.97
C GLY A 172 -29.68 -0.32 8.91
N ALA A 173 -29.85 -0.64 10.21
CA ALA A 173 -30.43 0.28 11.18
C ALA A 173 -29.60 1.58 11.27
N TYR A 174 -30.28 2.71 11.46
CA TYR A 174 -29.64 4.04 11.51
C TYR A 174 -28.59 4.12 12.63
N ASP A 175 -28.89 3.59 13.82
CA ASP A 175 -28.01 3.65 14.98
C ASP A 175 -26.68 2.91 14.79
N MET A 176 -26.71 1.75 14.09
CA MET A 176 -25.50 1.00 13.72
C MET A 176 -24.65 1.80 12.72
N ARG A 177 -25.27 2.50 11.76
CA ARG A 177 -24.55 3.35 10.80
C ARG A 177 -23.92 4.58 11.47
N SER A 178 -24.62 5.19 12.42
CA SER A 178 -24.14 6.36 13.17
C SER A 178 -23.04 6.01 14.18
N ALA A 179 -23.08 4.82 14.79
CA ALA A 179 -22.03 4.34 15.69
C ALA A 179 -20.69 4.10 14.97
N VAL A 180 -20.73 3.59 13.73
CA VAL A 180 -19.56 3.34 12.88
C VAL A 180 -18.80 4.61 12.54
N GLN A 181 -19.48 5.76 12.40
CA GLN A 181 -18.84 7.05 12.17
C GLN A 181 -18.15 7.61 13.43
N ARG A 182 -18.58 7.17 14.63
CA ARG A 182 -18.06 7.64 15.92
C ARG A 182 -16.92 6.79 16.47
N LEU A 183 -16.74 5.56 15.98
CA LEU A 183 -15.61 4.70 16.31
C LEU A 183 -14.41 5.07 15.42
N THR A 184 -13.62 6.04 15.89
CA THR A 184 -12.35 6.44 15.26
C THR A 184 -11.21 5.52 15.68
N PRO A 185 -10.48 4.92 14.74
CA PRO A 185 -9.06 4.65 14.91
C PRO A 185 -8.23 5.75 14.23
N GLY A 186 -7.01 5.91 14.74
CA GLY A 186 -6.08 7.02 14.56
C GLY A 186 -6.09 7.65 13.17
N TYR A 187 -6.21 8.98 13.17
CA TYR A 187 -6.33 9.82 11.99
C TYR A 187 -5.12 9.71 11.06
N PHE A 188 -5.40 9.70 9.75
CA PHE A 188 -4.51 10.27 8.76
C PHE A 188 -4.83 11.76 8.63
N THR A 189 -3.86 12.61 8.96
CA THR A 189 -3.67 13.94 8.37
C THR A 189 -2.38 13.92 7.57
#